data_AF-A0A2E8IA89-F1
#
_entry.id   AF-A0A2E8IA89-F1
#
_cell.length_a   1.000
_cell.length_b   1.000
_cell.length_c   1.000
_cell.angle_alpha   90.00
_cell.angle_beta   90.00
_cell.angle_gamma   90.00
#
_symmetry.space_group_name_H-M   'P 1'
#
loop_
_entity.id
_entity.type
_entity.pdbx_description
1 polymer ?
#
loop_
_entity_poly.entity_id
_entity_poly.type
_entity_poly.pdbx_seq_one_letter_code
_entity_poly.pdbx_strand_id
1 'polypeptide(L)' 'MAWGKTAELIENYAPKGKELALSGKLKSRSYTDSAGLKRYVTEVEASEILLLGSKAE' A
#
# COMPACT_ATOMS: atom_id res chain seq x y z
N MET A 1 -2.79 -0.95 2.02
CA MET A 1 -3.47 -1.89 1.09
C MET A 1 -3.95 -1.13 -0.13
N ALA A 2 -3.70 -1.67 -1.32
CA ALA A 2 -4.27 -1.17 -2.58
C ALA A 2 -5.11 -2.27 -3.21
N TRP A 3 -6.18 -1.90 -3.92
CA TRP A 3 -7.14 -2.83 -4.52
C TRP A 3 -7.44 -2.44 -5.96
N GLY A 4 -7.99 -3.39 -6.74
CA GLY A 4 -8.44 -3.16 -8.13
C GLY A 4 -7.35 -2.54 -9.01
N LYS A 5 -7.73 -1.55 -9.82
CA LYS A 5 -6.82 -0.87 -10.76
C LYS A 5 -5.57 -0.27 -10.11
N THR A 6 -5.68 0.21 -8.87
CA THR A 6 -4.53 0.76 -8.14
C THR A 6 -3.51 -0.34 -7.82
N ALA A 7 -3.98 -1.55 -7.48
CA ALA A 7 -3.09 -2.70 -7.29
C ALA A 7 -2.42 -3.14 -8.61
N GLU A 8 -3.18 -3.20 -9.70
CA GLU A 8 -2.64 -3.52 -11.04
C GLU A 8 -1.58 -2.50 -11.49
N LEU A 9 -1.77 -1.21 -11.21
CA LEU A 9 -0.77 -0.18 -11.49
C LEU A 9 0.51 -0.37 -10.67
N ILE A 10 0.40 -0.70 -9.38
CA ILE A 10 1.57 -0.97 -8.52
C ILE A 10 2.33 -2.19 -9.03
N GLU A 11 1.62 -3.28 -9.35
CA GLU A 11 2.22 -4.51 -9.85
C GLU A 11 3.02 -4.28 -11.12
N ASN A 12 2.45 -3.54 -12.08
CA ASN A 12 3.09 -3.32 -13.38
C ASN A 12 4.19 -2.27 -13.36
N TYR A 13 4.12 -1.28 -12.47
CA TYR A 13 4.96 -0.08 -12.58
C TYR A 13 5.74 0.30 -11.33
N ALA A 14 5.55 -0.36 -10.18
CA ALA A 14 6.23 -0.05 -8.92
C ALA A 14 6.99 -1.25 -8.34
N PRO A 15 8.10 -1.68 -8.98
CA PRO A 15 8.98 -2.69 -8.41
C PRO A 15 9.60 -2.20 -7.10
N LYS A 16 10.15 -3.14 -6.33
CA LYS A 16 10.84 -2.85 -5.07
C LYS A 16 11.90 -1.74 -5.27
N GLY A 17 11.85 -0.71 -4.43
CA GLY A 17 12.76 0.41 -4.45
C GLY A 17 12.31 1.60 -5.31
N LYS A 18 11.22 1.48 -6.07
CA LYS A 18 10.66 2.61 -6.80
C LYS A 18 9.93 3.56 -5.85
N GLU A 19 10.13 4.85 -6.06
CA GLU A 19 9.46 5.91 -5.32
C GLU A 19 8.04 6.16 -5.88
N LEU A 20 7.09 6.35 -4.97
CA LEU A 20 5.71 6.70 -5.29
C LEU A 20 5.12 7.52 -4.15
N ALA A 21 4.18 8.40 -4.48
CA ALA A 21 3.29 9.01 -3.50
C ALA A 21 1.95 8.26 -3.49
N LEU A 22 1.29 8.22 -2.33
CA LEU A 22 -0.04 7.63 -2.19
C LEU A 22 -0.92 8.52 -1.33
N SER A 23 -2.22 8.49 -1.62
CA SER A 23 -3.27 9.11 -0.80
C SER A 23 -4.33 8.06 -0.49
N GLY A 24 -4.88 8.13 0.72
CA GLY A 24 -5.82 7.11 1.17
C GLY A 24 -6.28 7.32 2.59
N LYS A 25 -7.01 6.32 3.10
CA LYS A 25 -7.57 6.34 4.45
C LYS A 25 -6.73 5.50 5.40
N LEU A 26 -6.39 6.06 6.56
CA LEU A 26 -5.80 5.27 7.64
C LEU A 26 -6.84 4.31 8.22
N LYS A 27 -6.54 3.01 8.21
CA LYS A 27 -7.34 1.95 8.80
C LYS A 27 -6.52 1.23 9.87
N SER A 28 -7.12 1.06 11.04
CA SER A 28 -6.60 0.19 12.09
C SER A 28 -7.57 -0.96 12.29
N ARG A 29 -7.07 -2.19 12.19
CA ARG A 29 -7.86 -3.41 12.39
C ARG A 29 -7.13 -4.37 13.33
N SER A 30 -7.89 -5.31 13.89
CA SER A 30 -7.32 -6.42 14.65
C SER A 30 -7.87 -7.75 14.19
N TYR A 31 -7.04 -8.79 14.25
CA TYR A 31 -7.45 -10.16 13.99
C TYR A 31 -6.71 -11.10 14.95
N THR A 32 -7.25 -12.30 15.15
CA THR A 32 -6.58 -13.36 15.91
C THR A 32 -5.80 -14.22 14.94
N ASP A 33 -4.50 -14.40 15.18
CA ASP A 33 -3.67 -15.28 14.36
C ASP A 33 -3.91 -16.76 14.69
N SER A 34 -3.28 -17.66 13.93
CA SER A 34 -3.42 -19.10 14.12
C SER A 34 -2.89 -19.61 15.46
N ALA A 35 -2.08 -18.83 16.16
CA ALA A 35 -1.57 -19.14 17.50
C ALA A 35 -2.48 -18.59 18.61
N GLY A 36 -3.64 -18.01 18.26
CA GLY A 36 -4.58 -17.43 19.21
C GLY A 36 -4.19 -16.04 19.71
N LEU A 37 -3.15 -15.42 19.14
CA LEU A 37 -2.67 -14.11 19.56
C LEU A 37 -3.41 -13.01 18.79
N LYS A 38 -3.92 -12.01 19.51
CA LYS A 38 -4.55 -10.83 18.91
C LYS A 38 -3.49 -9.91 18.30
N ARG A 39 -3.56 -9.70 17.00
CA ARG A 39 -2.70 -8.79 16.24
C ARG A 39 -3.44 -7.50 15.91
N TYR A 40 -2.70 -6.41 15.93
CA TYR A 40 -3.18 -5.09 15.51
C TYR A 40 -2.38 -4.66 14.29
N VAL A 41 -3.08 -4.16 13.27
CA VAL A 41 -2.49 -3.69 12.02
C VAL A 41 -3.02 -2.31 11.75
N THR A 42 -2.10 -1.38 11.48
CA THR A 42 -2.42 -0.05 10.98
C THR A 42 -1.87 0.06 9.57
N GLU A 43 -2.72 0.46 8.65
CA GLU A 43 -2.42 0.49 7.22
C GLU A 43 -3.15 1.65 6.55
N VAL A 44 -2.59 2.17 5.46
CA VAL A 44 -3.29 3.11 4.60
C VAL A 44 -3.98 2.32 3.49
N GLU A 45 -5.30 2.40 3.43
CA GLU A 45 -6.07 1.94 2.27
C GLU A 45 -5.96 2.99 1.18
N ALA A 46 -5.18 2.68 0.14
CA ALA A 46 -4.84 3.60 -0.93
C ALA A 46 -6.03 3.81 -1.87
N SER A 47 -6.44 5.07 -2.01
CA SER A 47 -7.42 5.50 -3.00
C SER A 47 -6.74 5.88 -4.31
N GLU A 48 -5.58 6.54 -4.20
CA GLU A 48 -4.81 7.06 -5.33
C GLU A 48 -3.32 6.82 -5.13
N ILE A 49 -2.61 6.64 -6.23
CA ILE A 49 -1.15 6.57 -6.27
C ILE A 49 -0.61 7.47 -7.37
N LEU A 50 0.57 8.01 -7.15
CA LEU A 50 1.34 8.77 -8.13
C LEU A 50 2.72 8.13 -8.25
N LEU A 51 3.04 7.65 -9.44
CA LEU A 51 4.37 7.16 -9.75
C LEU A 51 5.32 8.36 -9.86
N LEU A 52 6.38 8.34 -9.06
CA LEU A 52 7.40 9.36 -9.11
C LEU A 52 8.49 8.93 -10.10
N GLY A 53 8.93 9.86 -10.94
CA GLY A 53 10.07 9.64 -11.83
C GLY A 53 11.38 9.87 -11.08
N SER A 54 12.45 9.18 -11.50
CA SER A 54 13.80 9.61 -11.15
C SER A 54 14.00 11.03 -11.68
N LYS A 55 14.50 11.95 -10.85
CA LYS A 55 15.02 13.23 -11.33
C LYS A 55 15.83 12.98 -12.61
N ALA A 56 15.44 13.61 -13.72
CA ALA A 56 16.36 13.78 -14.82
C ALA A 56 17.50 14.63 -14.27
N GLU A 57 18.70 14.06 -14.27
CA GLU A 57 19.94 14.79 -14.02
C GLU A 57 20.47 15.34 -15.35
#